data_AF-A0A9E1W1P6-F1
#
_entry.id   AF-A0A9E1W1P6-F1
#
_cell.length_a   1.000
_cell.length_b   1.000
_cell.length_c   1.000
_cell.angle_alpha   90.00
_cell.angle_beta   90.00
_cell.angle_gamma   90.00
#
_symmetry.space_group_name_H-M   'P 1'
#
loop_
_entity.id
_entity.type
_entity.pdbx_description
1 polymer ?
#
loop_
_entity_poly.entity_id
_entity_poly.type
_entity_poly.pdbx_seq_one_letter_code
_entity_poly.pdbx_strand_id
1 'polypeptide(L)'
;MKATITDQSGFTLIELLVVVGIVGILAGLNFSSHRQFKTRAYDTDAKTNLQSLFLTCKLYWNDEGSTANCNVSNVSGSSYGFATSSNVTISGQGAETSFSGSATHNSSTTTYTINSKGALS
;
A
#
# COMPACT_ATOMS: atom_id res chain seq x y z
N MET A 1 -67.63 7.29 -24.21
CA MET A 1 -66.73 8.29 -23.58
C MET A 1 -65.80 7.52 -22.65
N LYS A 2 -64.48 7.63 -22.84
CA LYS A 2 -63.46 6.84 -22.14
C LYS A 2 -62.82 7.73 -21.08
N ALA A 3 -63.07 7.43 -19.80
CA ALA A 3 -62.45 8.15 -18.69
C ALA A 3 -61.01 7.63 -18.52
N THR A 4 -60.03 8.50 -18.75
CA THR A 4 -58.62 8.25 -18.44
C THR A 4 -58.36 8.71 -17.01
N ILE A 5 -58.19 7.75 -16.09
CA ILE A 5 -57.73 8.05 -14.73
C ILE A 5 -56.23 8.36 -14.83
N THR A 6 -55.88 9.63 -14.79
CA THR A 6 -54.50 10.07 -14.55
C THR A 6 -54.28 10.09 -13.04
N ASP A 7 -53.62 9.06 -12.54
CA ASP A 7 -53.13 8.95 -11.17
C ASP A 7 -52.07 10.05 -10.93
N GLN A 8 -52.44 11.13 -10.24
CA GLN A 8 -51.47 12.14 -9.82
C GLN A 8 -50.94 11.77 -8.43
N SER A 9 -49.84 11.02 -8.41
CA SER A 9 -49.08 10.68 -7.21
C SER A 9 -48.29 11.90 -6.73
N GLY A 10 -48.89 12.69 -5.83
CA GLY A 10 -48.20 13.75 -5.10
C GLY A 10 -47.39 13.18 -3.94
N PHE A 11 -46.15 13.62 -3.79
CA PHE A 11 -45.30 13.27 -2.64
C PHE A 11 -45.80 14.01 -1.39
N THR A 12 -45.89 13.31 -0.25
CA THR A 12 -46.35 13.96 0.98
C THR A 12 -45.22 14.78 1.61
N LEU A 13 -45.59 15.88 2.27
CA LEU A 13 -44.65 16.74 3.00
C LEU A 13 -43.95 15.96 4.14
N ILE A 14 -44.65 14.99 4.72
CA ILE A 14 -44.11 14.11 5.75
C ILE A 14 -43.11 13.08 5.19
N GLU A 15 -43.33 12.53 3.99
CA GLU A 15 -42.35 11.68 3.32
C GLU A 15 -41.05 12.44 3.05
N LEU A 16 -41.16 13.67 2.56
CA LEU A 16 -39.98 14.49 2.28
C LEU A 16 -39.24 14.81 3.59
N LEU A 17 -39.96 15.15 4.66
CA LEU A 17 -39.38 15.44 5.98
C LEU A 17 -38.62 14.25 6.58
N VAL A 18 -39.19 13.04 6.47
CA VAL A 18 -38.51 11.82 6.95
C VAL A 18 -37.26 11.53 6.11
N VAL A 19 -37.30 11.74 4.78
CA VAL A 19 -36.15 11.51 3.90
C VAL A 19 -34.98 12.45 4.22
N VAL A 20 -35.21 13.77 4.34
CA VAL A 20 -34.13 14.69 4.76
C VAL A 20 -33.69 14.42 6.19
N GLY A 21 -34.57 13.94 7.07
CA GLY A 21 -34.21 13.48 8.40
C GLY A 21 -33.23 12.31 8.38
N ILE A 22 -33.50 11.26 7.58
CA ILE A 22 -32.62 10.09 7.44
C ILE A 22 -31.30 10.46 6.76
N VAL A 23 -31.33 11.25 5.68
CA VAL A 23 -30.12 11.71 4.97
C VAL A 23 -29.25 12.57 5.90
N GLY A 24 -29.85 13.41 6.75
CA GLY A 24 -29.14 14.21 7.75
C GLY A 24 -28.41 13.35 8.79
N ILE A 25 -29.05 12.27 9.28
CA ILE A 25 -28.41 11.32 10.22
C ILE A 25 -27.28 10.55 9.54
N LEU A 26 -27.50 10.02 8.33
CA LEU A 26 -26.51 9.23 7.60
C LEU A 26 -25.27 10.06 7.19
N ALA A 27 -25.47 11.32 6.78
CA ALA A 27 -24.38 12.22 6.40
C ALA A 27 -23.45 12.54 7.58
N GLY A 28 -23.98 12.59 8.81
CA GLY A 28 -23.20 12.87 10.02
C GLY A 28 -22.27 11.74 10.46
N LEU A 29 -22.55 10.49 10.08
CA LEU A 29 -21.79 9.32 10.54
C LEU A 29 -20.62 8.95 9.62
N ASN A 30 -20.54 9.52 8.42
CA ASN A 30 -19.70 8.95 7.36
C ASN A 30 -18.30 9.59 7.22
N PHE A 31 -17.57 9.74 8.33
CA PHE A 31 -16.17 10.15 8.26
C PHE A 31 -15.29 9.41 9.25
N SER A 32 -14.10 9.04 8.75
CA SER A 32 -12.83 8.91 9.49
C SER A 32 -12.25 7.51 9.71
N SER A 33 -11.75 6.89 8.64
CA SER A 33 -10.57 6.01 8.79
C SER A 33 -9.57 6.02 7.60
N HIS A 34 -9.75 6.89 6.60
CA HIS A 34 -8.85 7.00 5.44
C HIS A 34 -7.37 7.21 5.79
N ARG A 35 -7.05 7.90 6.90
CA ARG A 35 -5.65 8.17 7.28
C ARG A 35 -4.91 6.91 7.69
N GLN A 36 -5.54 6.04 8.49
CA GLN A 36 -4.92 4.79 8.95
C GLN A 36 -4.70 3.81 7.80
N PHE A 37 -5.64 3.75 6.84
CA PHE A 37 -5.46 2.93 5.63
C PHE A 37 -4.28 3.40 4.79
N LYS A 38 -4.10 4.72 4.63
CA LYS A 38 -2.94 5.27 3.90
C LYS A 38 -1.62 4.94 4.61
N THR A 39 -1.54 5.13 5.93
CA THR A 39 -0.34 4.77 6.70
C THR A 39 0.01 3.29 6.54
N ARG A 40 -0.98 2.40 6.69
CA ARG A 40 -0.76 0.96 6.47
C ARG A 40 -0.32 0.64 5.05
N ALA A 41 -0.87 1.31 4.04
CA ALA A 41 -0.46 1.14 2.66
C ALA A 41 1.00 1.56 2.43
N TYR A 42 1.43 2.68 3.02
CA TYR A 42 2.82 3.15 2.95
C TYR A 42 3.78 2.17 3.65
N ASP A 43 3.38 1.64 4.80
CA ASP A 43 4.17 0.65 5.54
C ASP A 43 4.28 -0.66 4.76
N THR A 44 3.19 -1.09 4.11
CA THR A 44 3.19 -2.26 3.22
C THR A 44 4.10 -2.02 2.01
N ASP A 45 4.03 -0.86 1.37
CA ASP A 45 4.88 -0.54 0.21
C ASP A 45 6.37 -0.63 0.57
N ALA A 46 6.80 -0.02 1.68
CA ALA A 46 8.18 -0.11 2.14
C ALA A 46 8.63 -1.56 2.44
N LYS A 47 7.78 -2.34 3.11
CA LYS A 47 8.07 -3.76 3.43
C LYS A 47 8.16 -4.63 2.19
N THR A 48 7.24 -4.46 1.24
CA THR A 48 7.24 -5.22 -0.01
C THR A 48 8.48 -4.91 -0.84
N ASN A 49 8.92 -3.65 -0.90
CA ASN A 49 10.17 -3.28 -1.55
C ASN A 49 11.38 -3.98 -0.90
N LEU A 50 11.45 -4.05 0.44
CA LEU A 50 12.53 -4.78 1.14
C LEU A 50 12.54 -6.27 0.85
N GLN A 51 11.35 -6.90 0.84
CA GLN A 51 11.24 -8.32 0.51
C GLN A 51 11.66 -8.59 -0.93
N SER A 52 11.24 -7.73 -1.86
CA SER A 52 11.65 -7.81 -3.26
C SER A 52 13.17 -7.68 -3.39
N LEU A 53 13.78 -6.71 -2.69
CA LEU A 53 15.23 -6.52 -2.69
C LEU A 53 15.95 -7.78 -2.18
N PHE A 54 15.50 -8.31 -1.04
CA PHE A 54 16.08 -9.53 -0.46
C PHE A 54 15.96 -10.74 -1.40
N LEU A 55 14.81 -10.91 -2.06
CA LEU A 55 14.62 -11.98 -3.04
C LEU A 55 15.55 -11.81 -4.25
N THR A 56 15.69 -10.60 -4.79
CA THR A 56 16.63 -10.35 -5.88
C THR A 56 18.09 -10.56 -5.46
N CYS A 57 18.45 -10.21 -4.21
CA CYS A 57 19.76 -10.54 -3.67
C CYS A 57 19.97 -12.05 -3.51
N LYS A 58 18.92 -12.83 -3.18
CA LYS A 58 19.00 -14.29 -3.16
C LYS A 58 19.30 -14.88 -4.53
N LEU A 59 18.74 -14.31 -5.60
CA LEU A 59 19.10 -14.67 -6.96
C LEU A 59 20.56 -14.30 -7.26
N TYR A 60 20.97 -13.09 -6.91
CA TYR A 60 22.35 -12.63 -7.08
C TYR A 60 23.39 -13.53 -6.37
N TRP A 61 23.14 -13.93 -5.12
CA TRP A 61 24.03 -14.85 -4.41
C TRP A 61 24.01 -16.28 -4.96
N ASN A 62 22.93 -16.68 -5.63
CA ASN A 62 22.86 -17.95 -6.32
C ASN A 62 23.85 -18.00 -7.50
N ASP A 63 23.96 -16.88 -8.22
CA ASP A 63 24.80 -16.76 -9.41
C ASP A 63 26.27 -16.40 -9.07
N GLU A 64 26.48 -15.41 -8.20
CA GLU A 64 27.81 -14.86 -7.89
C GLU A 64 28.44 -15.46 -6.62
N GLY A 65 27.67 -16.22 -5.85
CA GLY A 65 28.11 -16.86 -4.60
C GLY A 65 27.69 -16.11 -3.33
N SER A 66 27.56 -16.86 -2.23
CA SER A 66 26.99 -16.38 -0.96
C SER A 66 27.82 -15.32 -0.23
N THR A 67 29.10 -15.18 -0.55
CA THR A 67 30.01 -14.17 0.01
C THR A 67 30.02 -12.87 -0.78
N ALA A 68 29.41 -12.84 -1.97
CA ALA A 68 29.35 -11.66 -2.81
C ALA A 68 28.51 -10.56 -2.14
N ASN A 69 28.96 -9.32 -2.26
CA ASN A 69 28.24 -8.18 -1.70
C ASN A 69 27.07 -7.79 -2.61
N CYS A 70 25.86 -8.24 -2.29
CA CYS A 70 24.67 -7.72 -2.94
C CYS A 70 24.49 -6.26 -2.54
N ASN A 71 24.07 -5.40 -3.46
CA ASN A 71 23.57 -4.07 -3.15
C ASN A 71 22.48 -3.69 -4.18
N VAL A 72 21.74 -2.61 -3.92
CA VAL A 72 20.65 -2.15 -4.80
C VAL A 72 21.10 -1.91 -6.26
N SER A 73 22.31 -1.39 -6.48
CA SER A 73 22.85 -1.15 -7.83
C SER A 73 23.14 -2.45 -8.60
N ASN A 74 23.59 -3.50 -7.90
CA ASN A 74 23.93 -4.78 -8.52
C ASN A 74 22.67 -5.51 -9.04
N VAL A 75 21.53 -5.32 -8.37
CA VAL A 75 20.29 -6.03 -8.70
C VAL A 75 19.29 -5.19 -9.52
N SER A 76 19.51 -3.88 -9.67
CA SER A 76 18.58 -2.97 -10.36
C SER A 76 18.66 -2.98 -11.89
N GLY A 77 19.65 -3.69 -12.46
CA GLY A 77 19.76 -3.89 -13.91
C GLY A 77 18.84 -4.99 -14.46
N SER A 78 18.80 -5.15 -15.78
CA SER A 78 17.98 -6.14 -16.47
C SER A 78 18.29 -7.60 -16.11
N SER A 79 19.46 -7.89 -15.52
CA SER A 79 19.83 -9.24 -15.10
C SER A 79 18.98 -9.78 -13.96
N TYR A 80 18.61 -8.93 -13.00
CA TYR A 80 17.84 -9.32 -11.81
C TYR A 80 16.51 -8.55 -11.67
N GLY A 81 16.40 -7.39 -12.32
CA GLY A 81 15.14 -6.65 -12.49
C GLY A 81 14.61 -6.01 -11.21
N PHE A 82 15.44 -5.74 -10.21
CA PHE A 82 15.00 -5.05 -9.01
C PHE A 82 14.58 -3.61 -9.34
N ALA A 83 13.32 -3.28 -9.06
CA ALA A 83 12.80 -1.93 -9.20
C ALA A 83 12.17 -1.51 -7.88
N THR A 84 12.52 -0.30 -7.42
CA THR A 84 11.89 0.29 -6.23
C THR A 84 10.67 1.11 -6.63
N SER A 85 9.65 1.16 -5.77
CA SER A 85 8.50 2.05 -5.98
C SER A 85 8.94 3.51 -5.88
N SER A 86 8.34 4.40 -6.68
CA SER A 86 8.79 5.79 -6.83
C SER A 86 8.80 6.63 -5.53
N ASN A 87 8.08 6.18 -4.50
CA ASN A 87 7.94 6.88 -3.23
C ASN A 87 8.63 6.15 -2.07
N VAL A 88 9.42 5.12 -2.33
CA VAL A 88 10.19 4.41 -1.31
C VAL A 88 11.67 4.68 -1.51
N THR A 89 12.30 5.19 -0.46
CA THR A 89 13.76 5.25 -0.38
C THR A 89 14.25 3.94 0.22
N ILE A 90 15.03 3.16 -0.53
CA ILE A 90 15.55 1.87 -0.11
C ILE A 90 17.08 1.82 -0.17
N SER A 91 17.67 1.15 0.82
CA SER A 91 19.08 0.77 0.82
C SER A 91 19.21 -0.67 1.27
N GLY A 92 20.24 -1.36 0.81
CA GLY A 92 20.52 -2.70 1.28
C GLY A 92 21.83 -3.20 0.71
N GLN A 93 22.59 -3.87 1.56
CA GLN A 93 23.91 -4.37 1.21
C GLN A 93 24.35 -5.52 2.11
N GLY A 94 25.25 -6.36 1.58
CA GLY A 94 25.96 -7.38 2.33
C GLY A 94 26.06 -8.72 1.61
N ALA A 95 26.76 -9.65 2.24
CA ALA A 95 26.77 -11.06 1.86
C ALA A 95 25.52 -11.77 2.40
N GLU A 96 25.23 -12.98 1.94
CA GLU A 96 23.98 -13.67 2.29
C GLU A 96 23.74 -13.81 3.81
N THR A 97 24.80 -14.03 4.59
CA THR A 97 24.71 -14.21 6.05
C THR A 97 24.77 -12.90 6.84
N SER A 98 25.22 -11.81 6.23
CA SER A 98 25.40 -10.48 6.85
C SER A 98 24.56 -9.38 6.21
N PHE A 99 23.66 -9.74 5.29
CA PHE A 99 22.81 -8.80 4.59
C PHE A 99 21.94 -7.99 5.55
N SER A 100 21.85 -6.69 5.27
CA SER A 100 20.91 -5.80 5.91
C SER A 100 20.39 -4.80 4.90
N GLY A 101 19.13 -4.40 5.07
CA GLY A 101 18.52 -3.34 4.26
C GLY A 101 17.53 -2.52 5.07
N SER A 102 17.25 -1.32 4.57
CA SER A 102 16.27 -0.40 5.13
C SER A 102 15.42 0.24 4.04
N ALA A 103 14.14 0.47 4.32
CA ALA A 103 13.24 1.18 3.42
C ALA A 103 12.31 2.10 4.20
N THR A 104 12.07 3.27 3.63
CA THR A 104 11.17 4.29 4.17
C THR A 104 10.32 4.85 3.04
N HIS A 105 9.00 4.88 3.24
CA HIS A 105 8.11 5.56 2.30
C HIS A 105 8.16 7.07 2.54
N ASN A 106 8.22 7.90 1.50
CA ASN A 106 8.40 9.36 1.60
C ASN A 106 7.29 10.07 2.39
N SER A 107 6.10 9.46 2.47
CA SER A 107 4.97 9.96 3.28
C SER A 107 4.84 9.30 4.65
N SER A 108 5.83 8.50 5.08
CA SER A 108 5.91 7.86 6.39
C SER A 108 7.23 8.24 7.07
N THR A 109 7.21 8.40 8.39
CA THR A 109 8.42 8.58 9.19
C THR A 109 8.99 7.24 9.68
N THR A 110 8.28 6.14 9.42
CA THR A 110 8.65 4.80 9.86
C THR A 110 9.64 4.19 8.87
N THR A 111 10.82 3.84 9.37
CA THR A 111 11.81 3.07 8.62
C THR A 111 11.69 1.61 8.99
N TYR A 112 11.56 0.76 7.99
CA TYR A 112 11.61 -0.69 8.14
C TYR A 112 12.98 -1.20 7.76
N THR A 113 13.36 -2.30 8.37
CA THR A 113 14.62 -2.99 8.15
C THR A 113 14.37 -4.45 7.83
N ILE A 114 15.30 -5.04 7.09
CA ILE A 114 15.34 -6.48 6.84
C ILE A 114 16.74 -7.01 7.18
N ASN A 115 16.80 -8.16 7.84
CA ASN A 115 18.06 -8.83 8.17
C ASN A 115 18.38 -9.98 7.21
N SER A 116 19.53 -10.63 7.40
CA SER A 116 20.01 -11.75 6.57
C SER A 116 19.12 -12.99 6.56
N LYS A 117 18.19 -13.10 7.52
CA LYS A 117 17.18 -14.17 7.57
C LYS A 117 15.89 -13.79 6.84
N GLY A 118 15.82 -12.60 6.26
CA GLY A 118 14.61 -12.06 5.62
C GLY A 118 13.53 -11.60 6.62
N ALA A 119 13.86 -11.49 7.91
CA ALA A 119 12.91 -11.00 8.91
C ALA A 119 12.85 -9.47 8.87
N LEU A 120 11.61 -8.95 8.80
CA LEU A 120 11.31 -7.51 8.80
C LEU A 120 11.18 -6.99 10.23
N SER A 121 11.65 -5.77 10.47
CA SER A 121 11.51 -5.04 11.75
C SER A 121 11.30 -3.56 11.51
#